data_AF-A0A7H8M4D7-F1
#
_entry.id   AF-A0A7H8M4D7-F1
#
_cell.length_a   1.000
_cell.length_b   1.000
_cell.length_c   1.000
_cell.angle_alpha   90.00
_cell.angle_beta   90.00
_cell.angle_gamma   90.00
#
_symmetry.space_group_name_H-M   'P 1'
#
loop_
_entity.id
_entity.type
_entity.pdbx_description
1 polymer ?
#
loop_
_entity_poly.entity_id
_entity_poly.type
_entity_poly.pdbx_seq_one_letter_code
_entity_poly.pdbx_strand_id
1 'polypeptide(L)'
;MRPDRLLAATKVAMLLTDVGFLLYWAIACGGLIPASMAYKDYADPVMSDWNTSFLPLDLAASVTGLLSLCRPRGWRILMAVSLTLTSTAGLQAITFWALRGDYSVTWWVPNLFLLLFPLPALAVLIRRSGATAATADLLAERDERR
;
A
#
# COMPACT_ATOMS: atom_id res chain seq x y z
N MET A 1 1.86 -3.00 20.97
CA MET A 1 2.85 -3.82 20.23
C MET A 1 4.17 -3.06 20.15
N ARG A 2 5.34 -3.69 20.33
CA ARG A 2 6.64 -3.01 20.16
C ARG A 2 6.79 -2.54 18.69
N PRO A 3 7.29 -1.33 18.40
CA PRO A 3 7.38 -0.80 17.03
C PRO A 3 8.09 -1.74 16.04
N ASP A 4 9.10 -2.47 16.48
CA ASP A 4 9.84 -3.39 15.61
C ASP A 4 9.03 -4.63 15.24
N ARG A 5 8.21 -5.14 16.17
CA ARG A 5 7.29 -6.25 15.87
C ARG A 5 6.21 -5.80 14.89
N LEU A 6 5.72 -4.56 15.02
CA LEU A 6 4.74 -4.00 14.09
C LEU A 6 5.32 -3.94 12.68
N LEU A 7 6.51 -3.36 12.51
CA LEU A 7 7.16 -3.27 11.20
C LEU A 7 7.46 -4.66 10.60
N ALA A 8 7.82 -5.65 11.43
CA ALA A 8 8.00 -7.02 10.96
C ALA A 8 6.67 -7.61 10.44
N ALA A 9 5.57 -7.46 11.18
CA ALA A 9 4.25 -7.91 10.73
C ALA A 9 3.80 -7.18 9.46
N THR A 10 4.04 -5.87 9.37
CA THR A 10 3.72 -5.09 8.16
C THR A 10 4.52 -5.56 6.97
N LYS A 11 5.80 -5.91 7.11
CA LYS A 11 6.59 -6.47 5.99
C LYS A 11 6.00 -7.77 5.47
N VAL A 12 5.49 -8.63 6.35
CA VAL A 12 4.79 -9.86 5.96
C VAL A 12 3.49 -9.53 5.23
N ALA A 13 2.64 -8.68 5.81
CA ALA A 13 1.38 -8.27 5.19
C ALA A 13 1.60 -7.62 3.81
N MET A 14 2.57 -6.70 3.72
CA MET A 14 2.97 -6.06 2.47
C MET A 14 3.47 -7.07 1.44
N LEU A 15 4.34 -8.01 1.81
CA LEU A 15 4.80 -9.05 0.88
C LEU A 15 3.64 -9.89 0.34
N LEU A 16 2.69 -10.29 1.20
CA LEU A 16 1.51 -11.03 0.78
C LEU A 16 0.63 -10.21 -0.16
N THR A 17 0.43 -8.92 0.15
CA THR A 17 -0.32 -7.98 -0.69
C THR A 17 0.35 -7.78 -2.04
N ASP A 18 1.66 -7.51 -2.07
CA ASP A 18 2.44 -7.27 -3.30
C ASP A 18 2.39 -8.50 -4.22
N VAL A 19 2.61 -9.70 -3.67
CA VAL A 19 2.49 -10.95 -4.44
C VAL A 19 1.05 -11.16 -4.90
N GLY A 20 0.07 -10.86 -4.05
CA GLY A 20 -1.35 -10.92 -4.39
C GLY A 20 -1.72 -10.02 -5.56
N PHE A 21 -1.27 -8.76 -5.56
CA PHE A 21 -1.47 -7.82 -6.66
C PHE A 21 -0.84 -8.32 -7.97
N LEU A 22 0.43 -8.75 -7.92
CA LEU A 22 1.12 -9.25 -9.10
C LEU A 22 0.43 -10.48 -9.69
N LEU A 23 -0.03 -11.41 -8.85
CA LEU A 23 -0.77 -12.58 -9.30
C LEU A 23 -2.15 -12.21 -9.86
N TYR A 24 -2.90 -11.35 -9.17
CA TYR A 24 -4.20 -10.86 -9.62
C TYR A 24 -4.09 -10.22 -11.00
N TRP A 25 -3.16 -9.28 -11.18
CA TRP A 25 -2.99 -8.58 -12.46
C TRP A 25 -2.45 -9.48 -13.56
N ALA A 26 -1.56 -10.43 -13.26
CA ALA A 26 -1.12 -11.42 -14.25
C ALA A 26 -2.29 -12.29 -14.74
N ILE A 27 -3.16 -12.72 -13.83
CA ILE A 27 -4.36 -13.52 -14.14
C ILE A 27 -5.38 -12.69 -14.93
N ALA A 28 -5.65 -11.46 -14.49
CA ALA A 28 -6.63 -10.57 -15.10
C ALA A 28 -6.20 -10.14 -16.52
N CYS A 29 -4.96 -9.68 -16.70
CA CYS A 29 -4.43 -9.30 -18.01
C CYS A 29 -4.26 -10.51 -18.94
N GLY A 30 -3.97 -11.69 -18.38
CA GLY A 30 -3.89 -12.94 -19.14
C GLY A 30 -5.24 -13.52 -19.55
N GLY A 31 -6.36 -12.95 -19.09
CA GLY A 31 -7.70 -13.49 -19.36
C GLY A 31 -7.91 -14.89 -18.79
N LEU A 32 -7.17 -15.25 -17.74
CA LEU A 32 -7.15 -16.61 -17.18
C LEU A 32 -8.38 -16.92 -16.31
N ILE A 33 -9.15 -15.89 -15.96
CA ILE A 33 -10.45 -16.01 -15.30
C ILE A 33 -11.52 -15.27 -16.09
N PRO A 34 -12.79 -15.73 -16.04
CA PRO A 34 -13.94 -14.96 -16.49
C PRO A 34 -13.92 -13.52 -15.94
N ALA A 35 -14.22 -12.55 -16.80
CA ALA A 35 -14.24 -11.14 -16.42
C ALA A 35 -15.20 -10.83 -15.26
N SER A 36 -16.27 -11.61 -15.12
CA SER A 36 -17.21 -11.53 -13.99
C SER A 36 -16.60 -11.85 -12.62
N MET A 37 -15.48 -12.59 -12.59
CA MET A 37 -14.74 -12.89 -11.37
C MET A 37 -13.58 -11.92 -11.12
N ALA A 38 -13.12 -11.21 -12.15
CA ALA A 38 -12.01 -10.28 -12.02
C ALA A 38 -12.44 -9.01 -11.26
N TYR A 39 -13.58 -8.43 -11.63
CA TYR A 39 -14.13 -7.24 -10.99
C TYR A 39 -15.65 -7.13 -11.20
N LYS A 40 -16.30 -6.34 -10.36
CA LYS A 40 -17.75 -6.16 -10.39
C LYS A 40 -18.20 -5.37 -11.64
N ASP A 41 -19.38 -5.70 -12.16
CA ASP A 41 -20.04 -4.98 -13.25
C ASP A 41 -19.16 -4.87 -14.51
N TYR A 42 -18.41 -5.93 -14.82
CA TYR A 42 -17.40 -5.99 -15.90
C TYR A 42 -17.90 -5.64 -17.31
N ALA A 43 -19.21 -5.67 -17.55
CA ALA A 43 -19.80 -5.30 -18.83
C ALA A 43 -19.92 -3.77 -19.00
N ASP A 44 -19.83 -3.00 -17.92
CA ASP A 44 -19.81 -1.54 -17.96
C ASP A 44 -18.39 -1.06 -18.30
N PRO A 45 -18.18 -0.40 -19.46
CA PRO A 45 -16.86 0.09 -19.85
C PRO A 45 -16.26 1.06 -18.83
N VAL A 46 -17.09 1.84 -18.12
CA VAL A 46 -16.61 2.74 -17.07
C VAL A 46 -16.04 1.94 -15.90
N MET A 47 -16.63 0.79 -15.56
CA MET A 47 -16.09 -0.09 -14.51
C MET A 47 -14.80 -0.77 -14.95
N SER A 48 -14.72 -1.15 -16.22
CA SER A 48 -13.48 -1.68 -16.80
C SER A 48 -12.33 -0.68 -16.71
N ASP A 49 -12.54 0.57 -17.14
CA ASP A 49 -11.52 1.62 -17.11
C ASP A 49 -11.16 1.99 -15.66
N TRP A 50 -12.16 2.09 -14.79
CA TRP A 50 -11.95 2.36 -13.37
C TRP A 50 -11.14 1.25 -12.69
N ASN A 51 -11.48 -0.03 -12.89
CA ASN A 51 -10.72 -1.14 -12.34
C ASN A 51 -9.30 -1.17 -12.92
N THR A 52 -9.16 -0.95 -14.22
CA THR A 52 -7.85 -0.93 -14.91
C THR A 52 -6.96 0.21 -14.39
N SER A 53 -7.53 1.32 -13.92
CA SER A 53 -6.76 2.42 -13.31
C SER A 53 -5.96 2.02 -12.07
N PHE A 54 -6.31 0.90 -11.40
CA PHE A 54 -5.56 0.38 -10.27
C PHE A 54 -4.26 -0.32 -10.68
N LEU A 55 -4.15 -0.85 -11.90
CA LEU A 55 -2.96 -1.56 -12.37
C LEU A 55 -1.65 -0.76 -12.16
N PRO A 56 -1.50 0.48 -12.65
CA PRO A 56 -0.27 1.23 -12.44
C PRO A 56 0.00 1.52 -10.95
N LEU A 57 -1.05 1.72 -10.15
CA LEU A 57 -0.95 1.99 -8.72
C LEU A 57 -0.46 0.76 -7.94
N ASP A 58 -1.10 -0.39 -8.18
CA ASP A 58 -0.79 -1.66 -7.53
C ASP A 58 0.60 -2.17 -7.93
N LEU A 59 1.00 -2.01 -9.20
CA LEU A 59 2.35 -2.31 -9.65
C LEU A 59 3.40 -1.42 -8.99
N ALA A 60 3.15 -0.11 -8.91
CA ALA A 60 4.08 0.80 -8.24
C ALA A 60 4.19 0.49 -6.74
N ALA A 61 3.08 0.18 -6.07
CA ALA A 61 3.07 -0.27 -4.68
C ALA A 61 3.90 -1.54 -4.49
N SER A 62 3.70 -2.54 -5.37
CA SER A 62 4.38 -3.83 -5.30
C SER A 62 5.89 -3.72 -5.59
N VAL A 63 6.28 -2.96 -6.62
CA VAL A 63 7.69 -2.76 -6.98
C VAL A 63 8.43 -2.06 -5.84
N THR A 64 7.86 -0.98 -5.29
CA THR A 64 8.48 -0.26 -4.18
C THR A 64 8.51 -1.09 -2.90
N GLY A 65 7.47 -1.89 -2.64
CA GLY A 65 7.37 -2.80 -1.50
C GLY A 65 8.44 -3.88 -1.53
N LEU A 66 8.53 -4.63 -2.63
CA LEU A 66 9.57 -5.65 -2.83
C LEU A 66 10.99 -5.07 -2.79
N LEU A 67 11.22 -3.91 -3.43
CA LEU A 67 12.54 -3.25 -3.37
C LEU A 67 12.91 -2.85 -1.94
N SER A 68 11.93 -2.47 -1.10
CA SER A 68 12.18 -2.15 0.31
C SER A 68 12.66 -3.37 1.12
N LEU A 69 12.27 -4.58 0.72
CA LEU A 69 12.70 -5.82 1.36
C LEU A 69 14.10 -6.25 0.90
N CYS A 70 14.43 -6.00 -0.37
CA CYS A 70 15.70 -6.41 -0.97
C CYS A 70 16.86 -5.44 -0.72
N ARG A 71 16.58 -4.15 -0.46
CA ARG A 71 17.63 -3.12 -0.34
C ARG A 71 17.82 -2.62 1.09
N PRO A 72 19.01 -2.74 1.69
CA PRO A 72 19.25 -2.23 3.05
C PRO A 72 19.32 -0.70 3.12
N ARG A 73 19.65 -0.02 2.02
CA ARG A 73 19.65 1.45 1.93
C ARG A 73 18.31 1.95 1.40
N GLY A 74 17.73 2.96 2.05
CA GLY A 74 16.50 3.60 1.59
C GLY A 74 15.20 2.78 1.82
N TRP A 75 15.26 1.60 2.43
CA TRP A 75 14.10 0.73 2.62
C TRP A 75 12.92 1.43 3.32
N ARG A 76 13.18 2.34 4.25
CA ARG A 76 12.12 3.07 4.96
C ARG A 76 11.31 3.97 4.04
N ILE A 77 11.96 4.61 3.07
CA ILE A 77 11.32 5.49 2.09
C ILE A 77 10.53 4.63 1.10
N LEU A 78 11.15 3.57 0.57
CA LEU A 78 10.48 2.64 -0.35
C LEU A 78 9.25 1.98 0.29
N MET A 79 9.37 1.54 1.54
CA MET A 79 8.26 0.99 2.31
C MET A 79 7.17 2.04 2.55
N ALA A 80 7.53 3.29 2.89
CA ALA A 80 6.54 4.36 3.05
C ALA A 80 5.78 4.64 1.76
N VAL A 81 6.46 4.67 0.62
CA VAL A 81 5.81 4.84 -0.70
C VAL A 81 4.86 3.68 -0.98
N SER A 82 5.32 2.43 -0.86
CA SER A 82 4.50 1.23 -1.07
C SER A 82 3.24 1.22 -0.21
N LEU A 83 3.40 1.47 1.10
CA LEU A 83 2.30 1.52 2.06
C LEU A 83 1.30 2.64 1.76
N THR A 84 1.80 3.80 1.32
CA THR A 84 0.94 4.93 0.94
C THR A 84 0.12 4.58 -0.30
N LEU A 85 0.76 4.07 -1.36
CA LEU A 85 0.07 3.69 -2.60
C LEU A 85 -0.98 2.60 -2.35
N THR A 86 -0.64 1.61 -1.51
CA THR A 86 -1.57 0.54 -1.12
C THR A 86 -2.80 1.10 -0.38
N SER A 87 -2.59 2.02 0.56
CA SER A 87 -3.68 2.67 1.30
C SER A 87 -4.53 3.55 0.38
N THR A 88 -3.90 4.26 -0.56
CA THR A 88 -4.60 5.05 -1.60
C THR A 88 -5.46 4.18 -2.50
N ALA A 89 -4.99 3.00 -2.91
CA ALA A 89 -5.81 2.05 -3.67
C ALA A 89 -7.06 1.65 -2.88
N GLY A 90 -6.88 1.21 -1.62
CA GLY A 90 -8.01 0.88 -0.74
C GLY A 90 -8.98 2.05 -0.57
N LEU A 91 -8.48 3.27 -0.37
CA LEU A 91 -9.30 4.48 -0.23
C LEU A 91 -10.11 4.77 -1.49
N GLN A 92 -9.48 4.68 -2.67
CA GLN A 92 -10.13 4.92 -3.96
C GLN A 92 -11.30 3.95 -4.14
N ALA A 93 -11.09 2.67 -3.85
CA ALA A 93 -12.13 1.64 -3.95
C ALA A 93 -13.28 1.85 -2.96
N ILE A 94 -12.98 2.07 -1.68
CA ILE A 94 -14.02 2.25 -0.66
C ILE A 94 -14.82 3.53 -0.91
N THR A 95 -14.17 4.62 -1.28
CA THR A 95 -14.85 5.89 -1.60
C THR A 95 -15.74 5.71 -2.83
N PHE A 96 -15.25 5.06 -3.87
CA PHE A 96 -16.03 4.78 -5.08
C PHE A 96 -17.31 3.99 -4.77
N TRP A 97 -17.19 2.87 -4.03
CA TRP A 97 -18.36 2.04 -3.68
C TRP A 97 -19.33 2.75 -2.74
N ALA A 98 -18.82 3.52 -1.77
CA ALA A 98 -19.66 4.33 -0.90
C ALA A 98 -20.47 5.37 -1.68
N LEU A 99 -19.86 6.06 -2.65
CA LEU A 99 -20.56 7.03 -3.51
C LEU A 99 -21.63 6.37 -4.40
N ARG A 100 -21.41 5.11 -4.80
CA ARG A 100 -22.39 4.30 -5.55
C ARG A 100 -23.48 3.70 -4.65
N GLY A 101 -23.41 3.86 -3.33
CA GLY A 101 -24.33 3.26 -2.38
C GLY A 101 -24.22 1.72 -2.28
N ASP A 102 -23.07 1.16 -2.66
CA ASP A 102 -22.85 -0.27 -2.69
C ASP A 102 -21.96 -0.70 -1.52
N TYR A 103 -22.46 -1.61 -0.70
CA TYR A 103 -21.80 -2.10 0.51
C TYR A 103 -21.51 -3.60 0.48
N SER A 104 -21.35 -4.17 -0.73
CA SER A 104 -21.02 -5.58 -0.88
C SER A 104 -19.75 -5.95 -0.13
N VAL A 105 -19.88 -6.89 0.81
CA VAL A 105 -18.79 -7.39 1.66
C VAL A 105 -17.63 -7.93 0.83
N THR A 106 -17.92 -8.58 -0.31
CA THR A 106 -16.93 -9.14 -1.24
C THR A 106 -15.95 -8.09 -1.74
N TRP A 107 -16.40 -6.85 -1.95
CA TRP A 107 -15.57 -5.75 -2.44
C TRP A 107 -15.09 -4.84 -1.32
N TRP A 108 -15.86 -4.71 -0.24
CA TRP A 108 -15.48 -3.86 0.89
C TRP A 108 -14.35 -4.45 1.73
N VAL A 109 -14.41 -5.74 2.09
CA VAL A 109 -13.42 -6.36 2.98
C VAL A 109 -11.99 -6.27 2.45
N PRO A 110 -11.68 -6.70 1.20
CA PRO A 110 -10.32 -6.60 0.70
C PRO A 110 -9.84 -5.15 0.60
N ASN A 111 -10.71 -4.22 0.16
CA ASN A 111 -10.32 -2.82 0.00
C ASN A 111 -10.17 -2.08 1.34
N LEU A 112 -10.95 -2.41 2.36
CA LEU A 112 -10.76 -1.93 3.73
C LEU A 112 -9.45 -2.46 4.32
N PHE A 113 -9.10 -3.72 4.04
CA PHE A 113 -7.80 -4.25 4.44
C PHE A 113 -6.67 -3.40 3.83
N LEU A 114 -6.67 -3.21 2.50
CA LEU A 114 -5.68 -2.40 1.79
C LEU A 114 -5.58 -0.96 2.33
N LEU A 115 -6.72 -0.36 2.68
CA LEU A 115 -6.79 0.98 3.26
C LEU A 115 -6.12 1.04 4.64
N LEU A 116 -6.43 0.08 5.51
CA LEU A 116 -6.19 0.19 6.96
C LEU A 116 -4.87 -0.42 7.41
N PHE A 117 -4.45 -1.56 6.85
CA PHE A 117 -3.21 -2.24 7.30
C PHE A 117 -1.94 -1.38 7.19
N PRO A 118 -1.80 -0.45 6.21
CA PRO A 118 -0.59 0.36 6.08
C PRO A 118 -0.44 1.45 7.16
N LEU A 119 -1.55 1.97 7.68
CA LEU A 119 -1.59 3.19 8.50
C LEU A 119 -0.74 3.12 9.79
N PRO A 120 -0.78 2.03 10.58
CA PRO A 120 0.02 1.95 11.80
C PRO A 120 1.53 2.01 11.52
N ALA A 121 1.99 1.39 10.42
CA ALA A 121 3.39 1.39 10.05
C ALA A 121 3.86 2.75 9.51
N LEU A 122 3.02 3.41 8.70
CA LEU A 122 3.26 4.78 8.24
C LEU A 122 3.44 5.73 9.44
N ALA A 123 2.55 5.65 10.43
CA ALA A 123 2.67 6.46 11.65
C ALA A 123 3.99 6.20 12.40
N VAL A 124 4.45 4.94 12.47
CA VAL A 124 5.76 4.61 13.08
C VAL A 124 6.93 5.15 12.25
N LEU A 125 6.88 5.05 10.92
CA LEU A 125 7.93 5.55 10.04
C LEU A 125 8.08 7.07 10.16
N ILE A 126 6.97 7.82 10.17
CA ILE A 126 6.96 9.28 10.32
C ILE A 126 7.59 9.69 11.67
N ARG A 127 7.17 9.05 12.77
CA ARG A 127 7.70 9.35 14.11
C ARG A 127 9.20 9.09 14.22
N ARG A 128 9.71 8.01 13.61
CA ARG A 128 11.14 7.68 13.62
C ARG A 128 11.97 8.67 12.80
N SER A 129 11.45 9.13 11.67
CA SER A 129 12.11 10.15 10.85
C SER A 129 12.25 11.46 11.61
N GLY A 130 11.19 11.93 12.28
CA GLY A 130 11.23 13.16 13.10
C GLY A 130 12.23 13.08 14.26
N ALA A 131 12.26 11.94 14.98
CA ALA A 131 13.22 11.75 16.08
C ALA A 131 14.68 11.75 15.61
N THR A 132 14.94 11.19 14.42
CA THR A 132 16.30 11.16 13.83
C THR A 132 16.76 12.57 13.44
N ALA A 133 15.87 13.37 12.83
CA ALA A 133 16.15 14.76 12.48
C ALA A 133 16.46 15.63 13.71
N ALA A 134 15.60 15.57 14.74
CA ALA A 134 15.81 16.34 15.97
C ALA A 134 17.12 15.98 16.69
N THR A 135 17.53 14.71 16.64
CA THR A 135 18.81 14.28 17.22
C THR A 135 20.00 14.83 16.44
N ALA A 136 19.92 14.87 15.11
CA ALA A 136 20.96 15.43 14.26
C ALA A 136 21.15 16.93 14.50
N ASP A 137 20.04 17.68 14.60
CA ASP A 137 20.06 19.12 14.88
C ASP A 137 20.70 19.42 16.24
N LEU A 138 20.34 18.67 17.29
CA LEU A 138 20.94 18.81 18.62
C LEU A 138 22.44 18.52 18.65
N LEU A 139 22.94 17.62 17.79
CA LEU A 139 24.38 17.34 17.68
C LEU A 139 25.09 18.47 16.94
N ALA A 140 24.52 18.98 15.86
CA ALA A 140 25.07 20.12 15.13
C ALA A 140 25.20 21.36 16.02
N GLU A 141 24.17 21.70 16.80
CA GLU A 141 24.24 22.84 17.73
C GLU A 141 25.25 22.64 18.88
N ARG A 142 25.62 21.40 19.21
CA ARG A 142 26.64 21.12 20.24
C ARG A 142 28.06 21.28 19.70
N ASP A 143 28.28 20.95 18.44
CA ASP A 143 29.57 21.11 17.78
C ASP A 143 29.85 22.59 17.46
N GLU A 144 28.83 23.39 17.13
CA GLU A 144 28.97 24.84 16.94
C GLU A 144 29.28 25.61 18.24
N ARG A 145 28.99 25.02 19.41
CA ARG A 145 29.22 25.62 20.74
C ARG A 145 30.56 25.19 21.36
N ARG A 146 31.40 24.44 20.66
CA ARG A 146 32.74 24.01 21.10
C ARG A 146 33.83 24.72 20.32
#